data_AF-A0A973D007-F1
#
_entry.id   AF-A0A973D007-F1
#
_cell.length_a   1.000
_cell.length_b   1.000
_cell.length_c   1.000
_cell.angle_alpha   90.00
_cell.angle_beta   90.00
_cell.angle_gamma   90.00
#
_symmetry.space_group_name_H-M   'P 1'
#
loop_
_entity.id
_entity.type
_entity.pdbx_description
1 polymer ?
#
loop_
_entity_poly.entity_id
_entity_poly.type
_entity_poly.pdbx_seq_one_letter_code
_entity_poly.pdbx_strand_id
1 'polypeptide(L)'
;MASLTSAPAIPELKQTRRSFLKASAIGSGLMISVALPGCASLINGGLSHAGDTEQWNSNAWLRIDSDNRIHFVLDRVEMGQGTYT
;
A
#
# COMPACT_ATOMS: atom_id res chain seq x y z
N MET A 1 -22.28 59.34 13.86
CA MET A 1 -21.20 58.33 13.90
C MET A 1 -21.75 57.08 14.58
N ALA A 2 -22.22 56.10 13.80
CA ALA A 2 -22.67 54.81 14.34
C ALA A 2 -21.59 53.76 14.02
N SER A 3 -20.90 53.30 15.05
CA SER A 3 -19.85 52.28 14.97
C SER A 3 -20.49 50.90 14.87
N LEU A 4 -20.25 50.19 13.77
CA LEU A 4 -20.65 48.79 13.59
C LEU A 4 -19.60 47.90 14.27
N THR A 5 -19.94 47.34 15.43
CA THR A 5 -19.17 46.24 16.05
C THR A 5 -19.30 44.99 15.17
N SER A 6 -18.16 44.45 14.72
CA SER A 6 -18.11 43.19 13.97
C SER A 6 -18.42 42.00 14.89
N ALA A 7 -19.35 41.14 14.47
CA ALA A 7 -19.68 39.90 15.17
C ALA A 7 -18.49 38.90 15.18
N PRO A 8 -18.32 38.09 16.22
CA PRO A 8 -17.25 37.09 16.28
C PRO A 8 -17.49 35.95 15.28
N ALA A 9 -16.44 35.55 14.58
CA ALA A 9 -16.49 34.42 13.64
C ALA A 9 -16.68 33.09 14.39
N ILE A 10 -17.72 32.33 14.05
CA ILE A 10 -17.92 30.97 14.55
C ILE A 10 -16.91 30.05 13.84
N PRO A 11 -16.09 29.28 14.57
CA PRO A 11 -15.14 28.37 13.93
C PRO A 11 -15.89 27.29 13.16
N GLU A 12 -15.70 27.25 11.84
CA GLU A 12 -16.25 26.22 10.98
C GLU A 12 -15.61 24.88 11.31
N LEU A 13 -16.40 23.93 11.82
CA LEU A 13 -15.92 22.59 12.11
C LEU A 13 -15.70 21.84 10.79
N LYS A 14 -14.47 21.88 10.27
CA LYS A 14 -14.10 21.21 9.02
C LYS A 14 -14.09 19.70 9.21
N GLN A 15 -15.21 19.05 8.91
CA GLN A 15 -15.39 17.61 9.05
C GLN A 15 -14.58 16.87 7.97
N THR A 16 -13.32 16.58 8.30
CA THR A 16 -12.41 15.82 7.43
C THR A 16 -12.20 14.41 7.98
N ARG A 17 -11.89 13.46 7.09
CA ARG A 17 -11.52 12.07 7.46
C ARG A 17 -10.41 12.03 8.52
N ARG A 18 -9.46 12.97 8.45
CA ARG A 18 -8.37 13.14 9.42
C ARG A 18 -8.87 13.58 10.79
N SER A 19 -9.84 14.51 10.86
CA SER A 19 -10.41 14.98 12.13
C SER A 19 -11.15 13.85 12.85
N PHE A 20 -11.90 13.05 12.10
CA PHE A 20 -12.58 11.87 12.61
C PHE A 20 -11.61 10.83 13.20
N LEU A 21 -10.54 10.47 12.47
CA LEU A 21 -9.52 9.52 12.95
C LEU A 21 -8.81 10.01 14.22
N LYS A 22 -8.58 11.31 14.35
CA LYS A 22 -7.97 11.89 15.56
C LYS A 22 -8.93 11.83 16.76
N ALA A 23 -10.20 12.13 16.54
CA ALA A 23 -11.22 12.08 17.60
C ALA A 23 -11.43 10.65 18.12
N SER A 24 -11.49 9.65 17.23
CA SER A 24 -11.65 8.24 17.62
C SER A 24 -10.43 7.69 18.37
N ALA A 25 -9.22 8.13 18.04
CA ALA A 25 -8.01 7.74 18.77
C ALA A 25 -7.96 8.27 20.21
N ILE A 26 -8.47 9.49 20.45
CA ILE A 26 -8.42 10.14 21.78
C ILE A 26 -9.55 9.64 22.70
N GLY A 27 -10.73 9.31 22.15
CA GLY A 27 -11.91 8.96 22.95
C GLY A 27 -11.99 7.51 23.43
N SER A 28 -11.49 6.54 22.66
CA SER A 28 -11.71 5.12 22.95
C SER A 28 -10.55 4.18 22.61
N GLY A 29 -9.40 4.70 22.16
CA GLY A 29 -8.33 3.90 21.57
C GLY A 29 -8.75 3.35 20.20
N LEU A 30 -7.92 3.55 19.18
CA LEU A 30 -8.18 3.08 17.82
C LEU A 30 -7.13 2.03 17.46
N MET A 31 -7.53 0.76 17.41
CA MET A 31 -6.70 -0.32 16.87
C MET A 31 -7.00 -0.49 15.37
N ILE A 32 -5.96 -0.43 14.54
CA ILE A 32 -6.06 -0.65 13.10
C ILE A 32 -5.09 -1.77 12.74
N SER A 33 -5.60 -2.83 12.11
CA SER A 33 -4.78 -3.87 11.48
C SER A 33 -4.69 -3.59 9.99
N VAL A 34 -3.47 -3.39 9.48
CA VAL A 34 -3.23 -3.20 8.05
C VAL A 34 -2.57 -4.46 7.51
N ALA A 35 -3.25 -5.17 6.62
CA ALA A 35 -2.62 -6.24 5.85
C ALA A 35 -1.84 -5.62 4.69
N LEU A 36 -0.53 -5.87 4.62
CA LEU A 36 0.33 -5.47 3.50
C LEU A 36 0.70 -6.70 2.64
N PRO A 37 -0.22 -7.23 1.81
CA PRO A 37 0.03 -8.42 0.99
C PRO A 37 1.18 -8.23 -0.02
N GLY A 38 1.55 -6.98 -0.35
CA GLY A 38 2.70 -6.68 -1.20
C GLY A 38 4.07 -6.95 -0.55
N CYS A 39 4.15 -6.99 0.78
CA CYS A 39 5.37 -7.40 1.50
C CYS A 39 5.41 -8.92 1.74
N ALA A 40 4.28 -9.60 1.50
CA ALA A 40 4.12 -11.04 1.68
C ALA A 40 4.54 -11.87 0.45
N SER A 41 5.00 -11.24 -0.64
CA SER A 41 5.49 -11.95 -1.83
C SER A 41 6.65 -12.93 -1.55
N LEU A 42 7.27 -12.84 -0.37
CA LEU A 42 8.36 -13.72 0.05
C LEU A 42 7.93 -14.82 1.05
N ILE A 43 6.65 -14.90 1.47
CA ILE A 43 6.24 -15.84 2.53
C ILE A 43 6.61 -17.29 2.19
N ASN A 44 6.70 -17.65 0.90
CA ASN A 44 7.23 -18.93 0.44
C ASN A 44 8.25 -18.82 -0.70
N GLY A 45 8.73 -17.61 -1.03
CA GLY A 45 9.68 -17.38 -2.13
C GLY A 45 9.18 -17.78 -3.54
N GLY A 46 8.00 -18.38 -3.72
CA GLY A 46 7.59 -19.03 -4.96
C GLY A 46 7.37 -20.54 -4.80
N LEU A 47 7.57 -21.11 -3.61
CA LEU A 47 7.23 -22.49 -3.30
C LEU A 47 5.71 -22.68 -3.27
N SER A 48 5.25 -23.66 -4.03
CA SER A 48 3.89 -24.19 -4.04
C SER A 48 3.92 -25.63 -3.53
N HIS A 49 2.88 -26.05 -2.81
CA HIS A 49 2.73 -27.45 -2.42
C HIS A 49 2.16 -28.27 -3.60
N ALA A 50 2.81 -29.38 -3.96
CA ALA A 50 2.19 -30.44 -4.73
C ALA A 50 2.22 -31.74 -3.93
N GLY A 51 1.09 -32.06 -3.28
CA GLY A 51 1.06 -33.13 -2.28
C GLY A 51 1.91 -32.77 -1.06
N ASP A 52 2.77 -33.68 -0.62
CA ASP A 52 3.68 -33.51 0.53
C ASP A 52 5.04 -32.88 0.14
N THR A 53 5.21 -32.39 -1.09
CA THR A 53 6.49 -31.82 -1.56
C THR A 53 6.36 -30.33 -1.87
N GLU A 54 7.25 -29.54 -1.27
CA GLU A 54 7.46 -28.15 -1.66
C GLU A 54 8.16 -28.09 -3.02
N GLN A 55 7.54 -27.42 -3.98
CA GLN A 55 8.09 -27.22 -5.32
C GLN A 55 8.15 -25.74 -5.67
N TRP A 56 9.30 -25.31 -6.18
CA TRP A 56 9.48 -23.93 -6.66
C TRP A 56 8.68 -23.69 -7.95
N ASN A 57 7.68 -22.82 -7.86
CA ASN A 57 6.74 -22.47 -8.92
C ASN A 57 6.69 -20.94 -9.08
N SER A 58 7.77 -20.38 -9.63
CA SER A 58 7.83 -18.96 -10.01
C SER A 58 7.60 -18.80 -11.51
N ASN A 59 6.80 -17.80 -11.87
CA ASN A 59 6.54 -17.37 -13.25
C ASN A 59 7.37 -16.12 -13.66
N ALA A 60 8.09 -15.53 -12.70
CA ALA A 60 8.99 -14.41 -12.95
C ALA A 60 10.24 -14.51 -12.08
N TRP A 61 11.37 -14.06 -12.62
CA TRP A 61 12.67 -14.04 -11.96
C TRP A 61 13.29 -12.66 -12.02
N LEU A 62 13.86 -12.24 -10.90
CA LEU A 62 14.57 -10.98 -10.78
C LEU A 62 15.99 -11.24 -10.29
N ARG A 63 17.00 -10.82 -11.05
CA ARG A 63 18.39 -10.81 -10.62
C ARG A 63 18.85 -9.36 -10.47
N ILE A 64 19.41 -9.04 -9.31
CA ILE A 64 20.06 -7.76 -9.04
C ILE A 64 21.55 -8.05 -8.99
N ASP A 65 22.27 -7.60 -10.02
CA ASP A 65 23.71 -7.81 -10.12
C ASP A 65 24.46 -6.78 -9.25
N SER A 66 25.71 -7.11 -8.90
CA SER A 66 26.57 -6.25 -8.07
C SER A 66 26.93 -4.91 -8.72
N ASP A 67 26.67 -4.78 -10.03
CA ASP A 67 26.85 -3.58 -10.83
C ASP A 67 25.57 -2.74 -10.94
N ASN A 68 24.60 -2.97 -10.05
CA ASN A 68 23.31 -2.31 -9.99
C ASN A 68 22.41 -2.54 -11.22
N ARG A 69 22.67 -3.57 -12.02
CA ARG A 69 21.76 -3.96 -13.10
C ARG A 69 20.65 -4.86 -12.58
N ILE A 70 19.45 -4.64 -13.10
CA ILE A 70 18.27 -5.45 -12.80
C ILE A 70 17.93 -6.24 -14.06
N HIS A 71 17.97 -7.56 -13.94
CA HIS A 71 17.51 -8.48 -14.98
C HIS A 71 16.16 -9.03 -14.56
N PHE A 72 15.13 -8.74 -15.35
CA PHE A 72 13.78 -9.25 -15.12
C PHE A 72 13.41 -10.21 -16.25
N VAL A 73 13.07 -11.45 -15.88
CA VAL A 73 12.73 -12.52 -16.80
C VAL A 73 11.32 -13.00 -16.47
N LEU A 74 10.45 -13.07 -17.48
CA LEU A 74 9.10 -13.63 -17.35
C LEU A 74 8.99 -14.85 -18.26
N ASP A 75 8.29 -15.89 -17.80
CA ASP A 75 8.06 -17.11 -18.57
C ASP A 75 7.08 -16.91 -19.74
N ARG A 76 6.15 -15.96 -19.58
CA ARG A 76 5.14 -15.62 -20.58
C ARG A 76 5.00 -14.10 -20.71
N VAL A 77 4.95 -13.65 -21.95
CA VAL A 77 4.66 -12.27 -22.32
C VAL A 77 3.45 -12.24 -23.24
N GLU A 78 2.54 -11.28 -23.03
CA GLU A 78 1.37 -11.09 -23.87
C GLU A 78 1.51 -9.80 -24.67
N MET A 79 1.34 -9.91 -25.99
CA MET A 79 1.56 -8.80 -26.91
C MET A 79 0.50 -7.71 -26.69
N GLY A 80 0.93 -6.44 -26.65
CA GLY A 80 0.02 -5.28 -26.62
C GLY A 80 -0.25 -4.65 -25.25
N GLN A 81 0.23 -5.25 -24.15
CA GLN A 81 0.09 -4.69 -22.79
C GLN A 81 1.30 -3.88 -22.31
N GLY A 82 2.36 -3.74 -23.13
CA GLY A 82 3.55 -2.96 -22.76
C GLY A 82 4.46 -3.65 -21.73
N THR A 83 4.64 -4.98 -21.82
CA THR A 83 5.40 -5.75 -20.81
C THR A 83 6.87 -5.34 -20.64
N TYR A 84 7.45 -4.58 -21.57
CA TYR A 84 8.85 -4.12 -21.54
C TYR A 84 9.01 -2.61 -21.28
N THR A 85 7.92 -1.86 -21.08
CA THR A 85 7.89 -0.39 -21.17
C THR A 85 7.53 0.29 -19.86
#